data_AF-A0A8H9ZX85-F1
#
_entry.id   AF-A0A8H9ZX85-F1
#
_cell.length_a   1.000
_cell.length_b   1.000
_cell.length_c   1.000
_cell.angle_alpha   90.00
_cell.angle_beta   90.00
_cell.angle_gamma   90.00
#
_symmetry.space_group_name_H-M   'P 1'
#
loop_
_entity.id
_entity.type
_entity.pdbx_description
1 polymer ?
#
loop_
_entity_poly.entity_id
_entity_poly.type
_entity_poly.pdbx_seq_one_letter_code
_entity_poly.pdbx_strand_id
1 'polypeptide(L)'
;MTFSLDYDVSELFVNSESMENVVKVNRLKVREIALKKYKYVKDIEDSGGNKHAAELDVQDAVVELLTKIGLSEHKAMVELFNSVLLEETLALTMLDADKKQSQFEEKIKLIEDEAKDSATMTTAISWIIAAAVVLVFAGFLFSR
;
A
#
# COMPACT_ATOMS: atom_id res chain seq x y z
N MET A 1 -8.58 -21.36 -6.02
CA MET A 1 -7.19 -21.84 -5.96
C MET A 1 -6.80 -21.67 -4.49
N THR A 2 -6.61 -22.75 -3.74
CA THR A 2 -6.34 -22.65 -2.29
C THR A 2 -4.91 -22.15 -2.09
N PHE A 3 -4.74 -21.11 -1.27
CA PHE A 3 -3.43 -20.56 -0.95
C PHE A 3 -2.66 -21.54 -0.04
N SER A 4 -1.38 -21.82 -0.34
CA SER A 4 -0.53 -22.70 0.48
C SER A 4 0.85 -22.10 0.75
N LEU A 5 1.41 -22.47 1.91
CA LEU A 5 2.77 -22.14 2.35
C LEU A 5 3.59 -23.42 2.50
N ASP A 6 4.11 -23.90 1.38
CA ASP A 6 4.97 -25.10 1.31
C ASP A 6 6.44 -24.72 1.46
N TYR A 7 6.84 -24.41 2.69
CA TYR A 7 8.23 -24.13 3.05
C TYR A 7 8.81 -25.27 3.88
N ASP A 8 10.07 -25.59 3.64
CA ASP A 8 10.86 -26.42 4.54
C ASP A 8 11.13 -25.64 5.83
N VAL A 9 10.83 -26.25 6.98
CA VAL A 9 10.99 -25.63 8.30
C VAL A 9 12.45 -25.26 8.56
N SER A 10 13.41 -26.04 8.06
CA SER A 10 14.84 -25.78 8.23
C SER A 10 15.30 -24.49 7.56
N GLU A 11 14.66 -24.08 6.46
CA GLU A 11 14.99 -22.83 5.74
C GLU A 11 14.47 -21.57 6.45
N LEU A 12 13.49 -21.73 7.34
CA LEU A 12 12.88 -20.63 8.08
C LEU A 12 13.76 -20.12 9.22
N PHE A 13 14.82 -20.85 9.53
CA PHE A 13 15.74 -20.53 10.61
C PHE A 13 17.19 -20.54 10.13
N VAL A 14 18.02 -19.72 10.76
CA VAL A 14 19.45 -19.60 10.48
C VAL A 14 20.23 -19.62 11.78
N ASN A 15 21.45 -20.13 11.74
CA ASN A 15 22.36 -20.03 12.88
C ASN A 15 22.81 -18.57 13.04
N SER A 16 22.90 -18.14 14.29
CA SER A 16 23.38 -16.81 14.65
C SER A 16 24.88 -16.71 14.41
N GLU A 17 25.30 -15.79 13.54
CA GLU A 17 26.72 -15.51 13.30
C GLU A 17 27.46 -15.03 14.56
N SER A 18 26.73 -14.42 15.51
CA SER A 18 27.29 -13.79 16.70
C SER A 18 27.34 -14.68 17.95
N MET A 19 26.66 -15.83 17.93
CA MET A 19 26.53 -16.70 19.10
C MET A 19 26.44 -18.15 18.64
N GLU A 20 27.40 -18.96 19.09
CA GLU A 20 27.47 -20.38 18.77
C GLU A 20 26.22 -21.10 19.29
N ASN A 21 25.63 -21.96 18.46
CA ASN A 21 24.42 -22.74 18.76
C ASN A 21 23.13 -21.95 19.04
N VAL A 22 23.07 -20.66 18.68
CA VAL A 22 21.81 -19.89 18.76
C VAL A 22 21.12 -19.86 17.41
N VAL A 23 19.89 -20.35 17.35
CA VAL A 23 19.04 -20.31 16.15
C VAL A 23 18.22 -19.02 16.12
N LYS A 24 18.13 -18.38 14.96
CA LYS A 24 17.36 -17.15 14.70
C LYS A 24 16.37 -17.36 13.57
N VAL A 25 15.30 -16.56 13.56
CA VAL A 25 14.35 -16.53 12.44
C VAL A 25 15.03 -15.94 11.21
N ASN A 26 14.90 -16.62 10.07
CA ASN A 26 15.36 -16.13 8.78
C ASN A 26 14.42 -15.04 8.26
N ARG A 27 14.69 -13.78 8.63
CA ARG A 27 13.86 -12.62 8.24
C ARG A 27 13.68 -12.47 6.73
N LEU A 28 14.65 -12.87 5.91
CA LEU A 28 14.52 -12.82 4.44
C LEU A 28 13.41 -13.76 3.96
N LYS A 29 13.40 -15.01 4.45
CA LYS A 29 12.36 -15.99 4.14
C LYS A 29 10.99 -15.56 4.69
N VAL A 30 10.95 -15.01 5.90
CA VAL A 30 9.71 -14.47 6.46
C VAL A 30 9.15 -13.32 5.62
N ARG A 31 10.02 -12.45 5.10
CA ARG A 31 9.61 -11.38 4.18
C ARG A 31 9.07 -11.92 2.85
N GLU A 32 9.69 -12.97 2.29
CA GLU A 32 9.17 -13.66 1.11
C GLU A 32 7.75 -14.21 1.36
N ILE A 33 7.54 -14.84 2.52
CA ILE A 33 6.21 -15.34 2.93
C ILE A 33 5.22 -14.19 3.07
N ALA A 34 5.59 -13.11 3.76
CA ALA A 34 4.75 -11.93 3.93
C ALA A 34 4.35 -11.31 2.58
N LEU A 35 5.30 -11.20 1.65
CA LEU A 35 5.05 -10.73 0.28
C LEU A 35 4.10 -11.66 -0.48
N LYS A 36 4.25 -12.98 -0.37
CA LYS A 36 3.37 -13.97 -1.04
C LYS A 36 1.93 -13.84 -0.53
N LYS A 37 1.74 -13.75 0.79
CA LYS A 37 0.44 -13.53 1.43
C LYS A 37 -0.20 -12.24 0.95
N TYR A 38 0.57 -11.15 1.00
CA TYR A 38 0.10 -9.82 0.61
C TYR A 38 -0.33 -9.77 -0.86
N LYS A 39 0.49 -10.33 -1.77
CA LYS A 39 0.17 -10.39 -3.20
C LYS A 39 -1.10 -11.18 -3.46
N TYR A 40 -1.26 -12.36 -2.85
CA TYR A 40 -2.47 -13.17 -3.04
C TYR A 40 -3.75 -12.40 -2.65
N VAL A 41 -3.76 -11.78 -1.47
CA VAL A 41 -4.93 -10.99 -1.02
C VAL A 41 -5.17 -9.81 -1.95
N LYS A 42 -4.10 -9.12 -2.38
CA LYS A 42 -4.20 -7.97 -3.28
C LYS A 42 -4.71 -8.36 -4.67
N ASP A 43 -4.23 -9.46 -5.25
CA ASP A 43 -4.69 -9.96 -6.55
C ASP A 43 -6.18 -10.35 -6.52
N ILE A 44 -6.67 -10.89 -5.40
CA ILE A 44 -8.09 -11.17 -5.19
C ILE A 44 -8.90 -9.88 -5.04
N GLU A 45 -8.40 -8.90 -4.28
CA GLU A 45 -9.03 -7.59 -4.13
C GLU A 45 -9.13 -6.86 -5.48
N ASP A 46 -8.04 -6.82 -6.25
CA ASP A 46 -7.93 -6.15 -7.54
C ASP A 46 -8.81 -6.82 -8.63
N SER A 47 -9.07 -8.12 -8.52
CA SER A 47 -10.00 -8.85 -9.41
C SER A 47 -11.48 -8.73 -9.00
N GLY A 48 -11.79 -8.00 -7.93
CA GLY A 48 -13.15 -7.85 -7.39
C GLY A 48 -13.66 -9.08 -6.64
N GLY A 49 -12.75 -9.98 -6.25
CA GLY A 49 -13.06 -11.17 -5.47
C GLY A 49 -13.30 -10.87 -3.99
N ASN A 50 -13.64 -11.91 -3.22
CA ASN A 50 -13.87 -11.76 -1.79
C ASN A 50 -12.55 -11.72 -1.02
N LYS A 51 -12.10 -10.50 -0.69
CA LYS A 51 -10.90 -10.26 0.13
C LYS A 51 -10.92 -11.00 1.46
N HIS A 52 -12.07 -11.01 2.16
CA HIS A 52 -12.17 -11.66 3.47
C HIS A 52 -11.97 -13.17 3.35
N ALA A 53 -12.51 -13.81 2.31
CA ALA A 53 -12.27 -15.23 2.05
C ALA A 53 -10.78 -15.49 1.75
N ALA A 54 -10.12 -14.64 0.97
CA ALA A 54 -8.69 -14.76 0.71
C ALA A 54 -7.83 -14.57 1.97
N GLU A 55 -8.22 -13.68 2.88
CA GLU A 55 -7.55 -13.51 4.17
C GLU A 55 -7.69 -14.76 5.05
N LEU A 56 -8.86 -15.42 5.04
CA LEU A 56 -9.07 -16.69 5.74
C LEU A 56 -8.19 -17.80 5.16
N ASP A 57 -8.14 -17.97 3.84
CA ASP A 57 -7.26 -18.95 3.18
C ASP A 57 -5.78 -18.74 3.59
N VAL A 58 -5.35 -17.47 3.67
CA VAL A 58 -4.00 -17.11 4.10
C VAL A 58 -3.77 -17.45 5.57
N GLN A 59 -4.76 -17.21 6.44
CA GLN A 59 -4.65 -17.55 7.87
C GLN A 59 -4.55 -19.05 8.08
N ASP A 60 -5.35 -19.85 7.37
CA ASP A 60 -5.29 -21.31 7.44
C ASP A 60 -3.90 -21.82 7.03
N ALA A 61 -3.35 -21.32 5.92
CA ALA A 61 -1.99 -21.68 5.50
C ALA A 61 -0.90 -21.25 6.49
N VAL A 62 -1.07 -20.11 7.18
CA VAL A 62 -0.16 -19.67 8.25
C VAL A 62 -0.26 -20.60 9.45
N VAL A 63 -1.47 -21.00 9.86
CA VAL A 63 -1.69 -21.95 10.95
C VAL A 63 -1.03 -23.29 10.64
N GLU A 64 -1.15 -23.79 9.40
CA GLU A 64 -0.47 -25.00 8.96
C GLU A 64 1.05 -24.87 9.05
N LEU A 65 1.62 -23.75 8.61
CA LEU A 65 3.06 -23.49 8.70
C LEU A 65 3.54 -23.41 10.15
N LEU A 66 2.82 -22.70 11.02
CA LEU A 66 3.12 -22.62 12.45
C LEU A 66 3.02 -24.00 13.11
N THR A 67 2.08 -24.83 12.68
CA THR A 67 1.94 -26.22 13.14
C THR A 67 3.14 -27.05 12.72
N LYS A 68 3.59 -26.94 11.46
CA LYS A 68 4.82 -27.61 10.97
C LYS A 68 6.05 -27.20 11.80
N ILE A 69 6.19 -25.92 12.14
CA ILE A 69 7.26 -25.44 13.03
C ILE A 69 7.10 -26.03 14.43
N GLY A 70 5.89 -26.04 15.00
CA GLY A 70 5.60 -26.55 16.34
C GLY A 70 5.88 -28.06 16.50
N LEU A 71 5.85 -28.81 15.41
CA LEU A 71 6.18 -30.24 15.37
C LEU A 71 7.67 -30.53 15.07
N SER A 72 8.48 -29.50 14.80
CA SER A 72 9.91 -29.62 14.46
C SER A 72 10.84 -29.42 15.67
N GLU A 73 12.15 -29.59 15.47
CA GLU A 73 13.18 -29.19 16.45
C GLU A 73 13.11 -27.69 16.83
N HIS A 74 12.50 -26.85 15.99
CA HIS A 74 12.40 -25.41 16.17
C HIS A 74 11.10 -24.97 16.86
N LYS A 75 10.38 -25.86 17.55
CA LYS A 75 9.11 -25.55 18.25
C LYS A 75 9.17 -24.33 19.16
N ALA A 76 10.32 -24.06 19.79
CA ALA A 76 10.52 -22.92 20.68
C ALA A 76 10.50 -21.57 19.93
N MET A 77 10.64 -21.59 18.60
CA MET A 77 10.70 -20.41 17.74
C MET A 77 9.35 -20.04 17.12
N VAL A 78 8.28 -20.81 17.35
CA VAL A 78 6.95 -20.58 16.76
C VAL A 78 6.45 -19.17 17.03
N GLU A 79 6.48 -18.73 18.29
CA GLU A 79 6.00 -17.41 18.69
C GLU A 79 6.84 -16.29 18.06
N LEU A 80 8.17 -16.46 18.08
CA LEU A 80 9.07 -15.48 17.48
C LEU A 80 8.88 -15.40 15.96
N PHE A 81 8.75 -16.54 15.28
CA PHE A 81 8.46 -16.59 13.85
C PHE A 81 7.15 -15.88 13.53
N ASN A 82 6.08 -16.15 14.30
CA ASN A 82 4.78 -15.49 14.10
C ASN A 82 4.87 -13.97 14.31
N SER A 83 5.59 -13.53 15.34
CA SER A 83 5.84 -12.11 15.61
C SER A 83 6.55 -11.43 14.44
N VAL A 84 7.64 -12.03 13.94
CA VAL A 84 8.39 -11.49 12.80
C VAL A 84 7.54 -11.49 11.51
N LEU A 85 6.70 -12.51 11.32
CA LEU A 85 5.79 -12.56 10.17
C LEU A 85 4.72 -11.46 10.24
N LEU A 86 4.20 -11.16 11.43
CA LEU A 86 3.27 -10.06 11.66
C LEU A 86 3.93 -8.71 11.39
N GLU A 87 5.16 -8.49 11.89
CA GLU A 87 5.94 -7.27 11.63
C GLU A 87 6.14 -7.02 10.13
N GLU A 88 6.61 -8.04 9.40
CA GLU A 88 6.85 -7.92 7.94
C GLU A 88 5.53 -7.74 7.17
N THR A 89 4.44 -8.39 7.60
CA THR A 89 3.11 -8.19 7.01
C THR A 89 2.60 -6.76 7.24
N LEU A 90 2.73 -6.24 8.47
CA LEU A 90 2.34 -4.87 8.82
C LEU A 90 3.15 -3.85 8.03
N ALA A 91 4.47 -4.02 7.94
CA ALA A 91 5.33 -3.13 7.16
C ALA A 91 4.89 -3.02 5.69
N LEU A 92 4.49 -4.13 5.06
CA LEU A 92 3.97 -4.14 3.70
C LEU A 92 2.63 -3.39 3.57
N THR A 93 1.73 -3.58 4.54
CA THR A 93 0.44 -2.87 4.53
C THR A 93 0.59 -1.37 4.76
N MET A 94 1.51 -0.95 5.64
CA MET A 94 1.81 0.47 5.87
C MET A 94 2.41 1.10 4.62
N LEU A 95 3.34 0.42 3.95
CA LEU A 95 3.93 0.89 2.70
C LEU A 95 2.87 1.08 1.59
N ASP A 96 1.85 0.22 1.52
CA ASP A 96 0.75 0.38 0.57
C ASP A 96 -0.17 1.54 0.93
N ALA A 97 -0.45 1.73 2.23
CA ALA A 97 -1.22 2.86 2.72
C ALA A 97 -0.53 4.20 2.42
N ASP A 98 0.78 4.30 2.67
CA ASP A 98 1.57 5.49 2.37
C ASP A 98 1.54 5.83 0.87
N LYS A 99 1.65 4.81 0.00
CA LYS A 99 1.54 5.00 -1.45
C LYS A 99 0.16 5.50 -1.87
N LYS A 100 -0.90 4.91 -1.33
CA LYS A 100 -2.29 5.33 -1.60
C LYS A 100 -2.54 6.76 -1.12
N GLN A 101 -2.03 7.12 0.05
CA GLN A 101 -2.13 8.47 0.58
C GLN A 101 -1.40 9.47 -0.32
N SER A 102 -0.15 9.19 -0.72
CA SER A 102 0.62 10.06 -1.61
C SER A 102 -0.09 10.28 -2.96
N GLN A 103 -0.67 9.23 -3.54
CA GLN A 103 -1.47 9.34 -4.77
C GLN A 103 -2.75 10.17 -4.58
N PHE A 104 -3.37 10.10 -3.40
CA PHE A 104 -4.55 10.89 -3.09
C PHE A 104 -4.21 12.37 -2.91
N GLU A 105 -3.11 12.68 -2.22
CA GLU A 105 -2.59 14.04 -2.09
C GLU A 105 -2.23 14.66 -3.44
N GLU A 106 -1.62 13.89 -4.35
CA GLU A 106 -1.33 14.33 -5.71
C GLU A 106 -2.62 14.64 -6.50
N LYS A 107 -3.63 13.77 -6.40
CA LYS A 107 -4.94 14.02 -7.02
C LYS A 107 -5.63 15.26 -6.45
N ILE A 108 -5.54 15.50 -5.15
CA ILE A 108 -6.09 16.72 -4.54
C ILE A 108 -5.38 17.95 -5.08
N LYS A 109 -4.05 17.94 -5.17
CA LYS A 109 -3.30 19.06 -5.73
C LYS A 109 -3.69 19.35 -7.18
N LEU A 110 -3.83 18.31 -8.01
CA LEU A 110 -4.29 18.47 -9.39
C LEU A 110 -5.67 19.10 -9.46
N ILE A 111 -6.63 18.63 -8.63
CA ILE A 111 -7.97 19.21 -8.57
C ILE A 111 -7.93 20.67 -8.07
N GLU A 112 -7.07 20.97 -7.09
CA GLU A 112 -6.91 22.33 -6.57
C GLU A 112 -6.30 23.28 -7.60
N ASP A 113 -5.29 22.81 -8.34
CA ASP A 113 -4.64 23.56 -9.42
C ASP A 113 -5.60 23.76 -10.60
N GLU A 114 -6.35 22.74 -11.02
CA GLU A 114 -7.41 22.86 -12.04
C GLU A 114 -8.52 23.83 -11.61
N ALA A 115 -8.92 23.80 -10.33
CA ALA A 115 -9.91 24.73 -9.79
C ALA A 115 -9.37 26.18 -9.75
N LYS A 116 -8.09 26.38 -9.40
CA LYS A 116 -7.42 27.69 -9.42
C LYS A 116 -7.28 28.22 -10.84
N ASP A 117 -6.88 27.39 -11.80
CA ASP A 117 -6.78 27.77 -13.21
C ASP A 117 -8.17 28.12 -13.78
N SER A 118 -9.21 27.37 -13.45
CA SER A 118 -10.59 27.69 -13.83
C SER A 118 -11.09 29.01 -13.23
N ALA A 119 -10.80 29.25 -11.94
CA ALA A 119 -11.19 30.48 -11.25
C ALA A 119 -10.45 31.71 -11.80
N THR A 120 -9.14 31.59 -12.08
CA THR A 120 -8.34 32.67 -12.68
C THR A 120 -8.75 32.94 -14.13
N MET A 121 -9.05 31.90 -14.92
CA MET A 121 -9.54 32.06 -16.29
C MET A 121 -10.90 32.78 -16.33
N THR A 122 -11.83 32.41 -15.45
CA THR A 122 -13.14 33.08 -15.33
C THR A 122 -12.99 34.54 -14.90
N THR A 123 -12.08 34.82 -13.96
CA THR A 123 -11.78 36.18 -13.50
C THR A 123 -11.17 37.02 -14.62
N ALA A 124 -10.22 36.47 -15.38
CA ALA A 124 -9.57 37.16 -16.50
C ALA A 124 -10.58 37.51 -17.61
N ILE A 125 -11.47 36.59 -17.96
CA ILE A 125 -12.53 36.83 -18.97
C ILE A 125 -13.47 37.95 -18.52
N SER A 126 -13.86 37.98 -17.24
CA SER A 126 -14.70 39.04 -16.68
C SER A 126 -14.07 40.43 -16.79
N TRP A 127 -12.77 40.55 -16.47
CA TRP A 127 -12.02 41.80 -16.61
C TRP A 127 -11.88 42.25 -18.07
N ILE A 128 -11.67 41.32 -19.01
CA ILE A 128 -11.61 41.63 -20.44
C ILE A 128 -12.96 42.17 -20.92
N ILE A 129 -14.07 41.54 -20.53
CA ILE A 129 -15.41 42.01 -20.89
C ILE A 129 -15.67 43.40 -20.31
N ALA A 130 -15.35 43.62 -19.03
CA ALA A 130 -15.51 44.93 -18.39
C ALA A 130 -14.68 46.02 -19.09
N ALA A 131 -13.42 45.72 -19.44
CA ALA A 131 -12.56 46.65 -20.17
C ALA A 131 -13.09 46.98 -21.57
N ALA A 132 -13.61 45.98 -22.29
CA ALA A 132 -14.22 46.18 -23.61
C ALA A 132 -15.46 47.08 -23.53
N VAL A 133 -16.33 46.89 -22.53
CA VAL A 133 -17.52 47.73 -22.31
C VAL A 133 -17.12 49.18 -22.02
N VAL A 134 -16.12 49.39 -21.16
CA VAL A 134 -15.62 50.75 -20.84
C VAL A 134 -15.04 51.42 -22.08
N LEU A 135 -14.29 50.70 -22.92
CA LEU A 135 -13.73 51.26 -24.16
C LEU A 135 -14.80 51.65 -25.18
N VAL A 136 -15.84 50.82 -25.36
CA VAL A 136 -16.97 51.14 -26.25
C VAL A 136 -17.73 52.36 -25.73
N PHE A 137 -17.97 52.43 -24.42
CA PHE A 137 -18.69 53.55 -23.80
C PHE A 137 -17.89 54.86 -23.86
N ALA A 138 -16.57 54.80 -23.62
CA ALA A 138 -15.68 55.94 -23.78
C ALA A 138 -15.58 56.39 -25.24
N GLY A 139 -15.48 55.46 -26.19
CA GLY A 139 -15.55 55.75 -27.62
C GLY A 139 -16.83 56.49 -28.00
N PHE A 140 -17.98 56.08 -27.45
CA PHE A 140 -19.26 56.75 -27.69
C PHE A 140 -19.35 58.15 -27.05
N LEU A 141 -18.80 58.33 -25.85
CA LEU A 141 -18.80 59.60 -25.12
C LEU A 141 -17.86 60.65 -25.74
N PHE A 142 -16.72 60.23 -26.28
CA PHE A 142 -15.68 61.11 -26.82
C PHE A 142 -15.67 61.16 -28.37
N SER A 143 -16.60 60.49 -29.05
CA SER A 143 -16.80 60.53 -30.52
C SER A 143 -17.62 61.75 -30.99
N ARG A 144 -17.65 62.84 -30.22
CA ARG A 144 -18.32 64.09 -30.59
C ARG A 144 -17.33 65.24 -30.68
#